data_AF-A0A3B9R0H5-F1
#
_entry.id   AF-A0A3B9R0H5-F1
#
_cell.length_a   1.000
_cell.length_b   1.000
_cell.length_c   1.000
_cell.angle_alpha   90.00
_cell.angle_beta   90.00
_cell.angle_gamma   90.00
#
_symmetry.space_group_name_H-M   'P 1'
#
loop_
_entity.id
_entity.type
_entity.pdbx_description
1 polymer ?
#
loop_
_entity_poly.entity_id
_entity_poly.type
_entity_poly.pdbx_seq_one_letter_code
_entity_poly.pdbx_strand_id
1 'polypeptide(L)' 'PDTLAAEAVEMMQRHSINGLFAVDQNGRPVGALNALDLIRAGVF' A
#
# COMPACT_ATOMS: atom_id res chain seq x y z
N PRO A 1 2.51 11.47 2.62
CA PRO A 1 2.14 10.23 1.89
C PRO A 1 3.24 9.94 0.86
N ASP A 2 4.40 9.55 1.39
CA ASP A 2 5.67 9.58 0.65
C ASP A 2 6.20 8.18 0.34
N THR A 3 5.41 7.14 0.64
CA THR A 3 5.76 5.75 0.34
C THR A 3 5.48 5.44 -1.12
N LEU A 4 6.50 4.95 -1.83
CA LEU A 4 6.35 4.51 -3.22
C LEU A 4 5.48 3.25 -3.30
N ALA A 5 4.79 3.07 -4.43
CA ALA A 5 3.96 1.89 -4.65
C ALA A 5 4.76 0.58 -4.52
N ALA A 6 6.02 0.56 -4.98
CA ALA A 6 6.92 -0.58 -4.83
C ALA A 6 7.22 -0.94 -3.35
N GLU A 7 7.44 0.06 -2.50
CA GLU A 7 7.67 -0.16 -1.07
C GLU A 7 6.42 -0.69 -0.37
N ALA A 8 5.23 -0.23 -0.79
CA ALA A 8 3.97 -0.77 -0.32
C ALA A 8 3.79 -2.25 -0.71
N VAL A 9 4.14 -2.64 -1.94
CA VAL A 9 4.14 -4.04 -2.39
C VAL A 9 5.11 -4.88 -1.55
N GLU A 10 6.34 -4.41 -1.35
CA GLU A 10 7.35 -5.11 -0.53
C GLU A 10 6.86 -5.31 0.91
N MET A 11 6.23 -4.28 1.49
CA MET A 11 5.65 -4.37 2.83
C MET A 11 4.53 -5.41 2.89
N MET A 12 3.64 -5.43 1.90
CA MET A 12 2.57 -6.42 1.80
C MET A 12 3.12 -7.85 1.72
N GLN A 13 4.13 -8.08 0.88
CA GLN A 13 4.80 -9.38 0.74
C GLN A 13 5.49 -9.81 2.04
N ARG A 14 6.29 -8.93 2.64
CA ARG A 14 7.05 -9.21 3.87
C ARG A 14 6.15 -9.60 5.03
N HIS A 15 4.96 -9.03 5.11
CA HIS A 15 4.02 -9.28 6.21
C HIS A 15 2.89 -10.24 5.83
N SER A 16 2.88 -10.79 4.61
CA SER A 16 1.79 -11.63 4.08
C SER A 16 0.39 -11.01 4.23
N ILE A 17 0.29 -9.71 3.96
CA ILE A 17 -0.98 -8.95 4.00
C ILE A 17 -1.38 -8.50 2.59
N ASN A 18 -2.68 -8.44 2.32
CA ASN A 18 -3.21 -8.08 1.00
C ASN A 18 -3.54 -6.59 0.83
N GLY A 19 -3.43 -5.80 1.89
CA GLY A 19 -3.82 -4.40 1.86
C GLY A 19 -3.16 -3.55 2.92
N LEU A 20 -3.10 -2.26 2.62
CA LEU A 20 -2.52 -1.22 3.46
C LEU A 20 -3.47 -0.01 3.49
N PHE A 21 -3.51 0.67 4.62
CA PHE A 21 -4.17 1.97 4.73
C PHE A 21 -3.13 3.07 4.60
N ALA A 22 -3.38 4.02 3.70
CA ALA A 22 -2.65 5.28 3.70
C ALA A 22 -3.23 6.13 4.84
N VAL A 23 -2.38 6.60 5.74
CA VAL A 23 -2.78 7.41 6.90
C VAL A 23 -2.17 8.80 6.84
N ASP A 24 -2.84 9.77 7.47
CA ASP A 24 -2.28 11.10 7.73
C ASP A 24 -1.29 11.08 8.91
N GLN A 25 -0.74 12.24 9.26
CA GLN A 25 0.23 12.40 10.34
C GLN A 25 -0.34 12.08 11.74
N ASN A 26 -1.66 12.11 11.88
CA ASN A 26 -2.38 11.77 13.11
C ASN A 26 -2.82 10.30 13.12
N GLY A 27 -2.39 9.49 12.14
CA GLY A 27 -2.75 8.09 12.00
C GLY A 27 -4.17 7.85 11.48
N ARG A 28 -4.84 8.87 10.92
CA ARG A 28 -6.20 8.72 10.39
C ARG A 28 -6.16 8.19 8.96
N PRO A 29 -6.97 7.18 8.59
CA PRO A 29 -7.00 6.68 7.22
C PRO A 29 -7.46 7.75 6.24
N VAL A 30 -6.68 7.97 5.19
CA VAL A 30 -6.98 8.87 4.06
C VAL A 30 -7.08 8.12 2.73
N GLY A 31 -6.76 6.83 2.72
CA GLY A 31 -6.88 5.97 1.55
C GLY A 31 -6.57 4.51 1.88
N ALA A 32 -6.74 3.65 0.88
CA ALA A 32 -6.40 2.23 0.98
C ALA A 32 -5.75 1.76 -0.32
N LEU A 33 -4.84 0.81 -0.19
CA LEU A 33 -4.20 0.08 -1.27
C LEU A 33 -4.46 -1.39 -1.05
N ASN A 34 -4.86 -2.10 -2.10
CA ASN A 34 -4.87 -3.56 -2.11
C ASN A 34 -3.86 -4.08 -3.15
N ALA A 35 -3.37 -5.30 -2.96
CA ALA A 35 -2.37 -5.89 -3.85
C ALA A 35 -2.88 -6.04 -5.31
N LEU A 36 -4.18 -6.29 -5.49
CA LEU A 36 -4.81 -6.43 -6.81
C LEU A 36 -4.83 -5.09 -7.59
N ASP A 37 -5.02 -3.97 -6.91
CA ASP A 37 -5.01 -2.63 -7.50
C ASP A 37 -3.59 -2.28 -7.98
N LEU A 38 -2.58 -2.66 -7.21
CA LEU A 38 -1.17 -2.47 -7.57
C LEU A 38 -0.81 -3.29 -8.82
N ILE A 39 -1.25 -4.55 -8.89
CA ILE A 39 -1.10 -5.39 -10.09
C ILE A 39 -1.81 -4.77 -11.29
N ARG A 40 -3.06 -4.31 -11.11
CA ARG A 40 -3.85 -3.69 -12.18
C ARG A 40 -3.26 -2.38 -12.68
N ALA A 41 -2.61 -1.63 -11.79
CA ALA A 41 -1.92 -0.39 -12.12
C ALA A 41 -0.58 -0.61 -12.86
N GLY A 42 -0.15 -1.88 -13.03
CA GLY A 42 1.11 -2.21 -13.68
C GLY A 42 2.33 -1.87 -12.82
N VAL A 43 2.17 -1.85 -11.50
CA VAL A 43 3.26 -1.71 -10.54
C VAL A 43 3.88 -3.09 -10.36
N PHE A 44 5.12 -3.27 -10.81
CA PHE A 44 5.89 -4.53 -10.75
C PHE A 44 7.20 -4.32 -9.99
#